data_AF-A0A2V0P3C1-F1
#
_entry.id   AF-A0A2V0P3C1-F1
#
_cell.length_a   1.000
_cell.length_b   1.000
_cell.length_c   1.000
_cell.angle_alpha   90.00
_cell.angle_beta   90.00
_cell.angle_gamma   90.00
#
_symmetry.space_group_name_H-M   'P 1'
#
loop_
_entity.id
_entity.type
_entity.pdbx_description
1 polymer ?
#
loop_
_entity_poly.entity_id
_entity_poly.type
_entity_poly.pdbx_seq_one_letter_code
_entity_poly.pdbx_strand_id
1 'polypeptide(L)'
;MGERERGLLTNMNRLGSAAWTSRRKGAALPIAMCGVLGLALLLSLMRPGCGTGAADGEHRIRLRHGAQSSQQQQQQQQPALALTGSFELPPPVTLDAPAGPPVDLRLAHLLLPLTNLSSLSTAALLDSHPGITPAEGREVVRLHQDLYCSARMHLPDPPGSARTLFSNVTLFVYEKGDIVSDSLRGASRGWEAAEIQQMLYAIRAPVPASTSAADLANPSAWKAPASPLFIDIGANVGWFTVNAAAAGARVAAFEAMSANIGLLRATLCANPWISERVALYGTGLGTERTSCVIISDSANVGDGHVTCGQDASKVLAHWKQKTGREYVARGEISIMRLDKLIDRDVQMIKIDVEGYEPSVLKGAEGLLRDHNVWFIAAEANSDIIKPEEQAEFLKFLDAQGYYVSEASFTGPFIAVADIRAGYSQELTGVNLFCVKKALRDAVAGGEPQGRRLAAAAGGGGGGGAGSDAVWAGWLERAAAAAAA
;
A
#
# COMPACT_ATOMS: atom_id res chain seq x y z
N MET A 1 19.20 26.25 58.23
CA MET A 1 18.44 27.32 57.55
C MET A 1 17.84 26.70 56.28
N GLY A 2 16.54 26.48 56.10
CA GLY A 2 15.32 26.47 56.94
C GLY A 2 14.23 25.81 56.04
N GLU A 3 13.39 24.87 56.47
CA GLU A 3 12.19 25.08 57.32
C GLU A 3 11.31 26.25 56.85
N ARG A 4 9.98 26.19 56.69
CA ARG A 4 8.91 25.17 56.88
C ARG A 4 7.71 25.65 56.01
N GLU A 5 6.88 24.84 55.33
CA GLU A 5 5.82 23.94 55.83
C GLU A 5 4.51 24.63 56.32
N ARG A 6 3.35 24.00 56.02
CA ARG A 6 1.94 24.25 56.47
C ARG A 6 1.12 25.35 55.74
N GLY A 7 -0.21 25.19 55.58
CA GLY A 7 -1.14 24.15 56.06
C GLY A 7 -2.40 23.96 55.18
N LEU A 8 -3.00 22.76 55.17
CA LEU A 8 -4.23 22.36 55.90
C LEU A 8 -5.53 22.65 55.07
N LEU A 9 -6.25 21.67 54.49
CA LEU A 9 -7.03 20.51 55.00
C LEU A 9 -8.34 20.85 55.75
N THR A 10 -9.31 19.93 55.64
CA THR A 10 -10.68 19.88 56.24
C THR A 10 -11.77 20.71 55.51
N ASN A 11 -13.04 20.30 55.41
CA ASN A 11 -13.67 19.01 55.76
C ASN A 11 -14.97 18.69 54.97
N MET A 12 -15.10 17.41 54.65
CA MET A 12 -16.27 16.51 54.70
C MET A 12 -17.72 16.99 54.93
N ASN A 13 -18.61 16.40 54.10
CA ASN A 13 -19.92 15.78 54.41
C ASN A 13 -21.18 16.58 54.80
N ARG A 14 -22.31 16.05 54.26
CA ARG A 14 -23.74 16.10 54.64
C ARG A 14 -24.64 16.93 53.71
N LEU A 15 -25.91 16.58 53.44
CA LEU A 15 -26.72 15.34 53.55
C LEU A 15 -28.05 15.58 52.77
N GLY A 16 -28.82 14.54 52.46
CA GLY A 16 -30.20 14.65 51.93
C GLY A 16 -30.36 14.05 50.54
N SER A 17 -30.73 12.78 50.31
CA SER A 17 -31.76 11.91 50.91
C SER A 17 -33.21 12.31 50.61
N ALA A 18 -33.80 11.68 49.60
CA ALA A 18 -35.21 11.28 49.58
C ALA A 18 -35.37 10.06 48.65
N ALA A 19 -36.06 9.03 49.13
CA ALA A 19 -36.34 7.80 48.39
C ALA A 19 -37.86 7.63 48.21
N TRP A 20 -38.26 6.61 47.45
CA TRP A 20 -39.64 6.12 47.32
C TRP A 20 -40.59 7.06 46.53
N THR A 21 -41.54 6.58 45.72
CA THR A 21 -42.34 5.35 45.85
C THR A 21 -42.57 4.60 44.54
N SER A 22 -42.94 3.33 44.65
CA SER A 22 -43.42 2.49 43.56
C SER A 22 -44.90 2.77 43.22
N ARG A 23 -45.32 2.41 41.99
CA ARG A 23 -46.62 1.75 41.80
C ARG A 23 -46.67 0.85 40.56
N ARG A 24 -47.11 -0.39 40.77
CA ARG A 24 -47.45 -1.39 39.74
C ARG A 24 -48.83 -1.10 39.13
N LYS A 25 -49.03 -1.57 37.88
CA LYS A 25 -50.23 -2.22 37.27
C LYS A 25 -50.12 -2.07 35.74
N GLY A 26 -50.40 -3.05 34.89
CA GLY A 26 -50.71 -4.46 35.14
C GLY A 26 -50.71 -5.29 33.84
N ALA A 27 -50.48 -6.59 34.02
CA ALA A 27 -50.95 -7.76 33.26
C ALA A 27 -51.77 -7.58 31.96
N ALA A 28 -51.34 -8.28 30.88
CA ALA A 28 -52.15 -9.27 30.14
C ALA A 28 -51.31 -10.04 29.09
N LEU A 29 -51.28 -11.38 29.20
CA LEU A 29 -51.23 -12.30 28.05
C LEU A 29 -52.68 -12.43 27.52
N PRO A 30 -52.96 -12.83 26.25
CA PRO A 30 -52.57 -14.15 25.75
C PRO A 30 -52.32 -14.34 24.23
N ILE A 31 -51.61 -15.44 23.92
CA ILE A 31 -51.90 -16.48 22.90
C ILE A 31 -52.82 -16.12 21.71
N ALA A 32 -52.29 -16.28 20.49
CA ALA A 32 -52.98 -16.92 19.36
C ALA A 32 -51.99 -17.46 18.30
N MET A 33 -52.06 -18.76 17.99
CA MET A 33 -51.40 -19.39 16.84
C MET A 33 -52.34 -19.44 15.64
N CYS A 34 -51.78 -19.27 14.43
CA CYS A 34 -51.97 -20.17 13.28
C CYS A 34 -50.54 -20.42 12.74
N GLY A 35 -50.09 -21.62 12.41
CA GLY A 35 -50.78 -22.67 11.64
C GLY A 35 -50.57 -22.36 10.15
N VAL A 36 -49.99 -23.22 9.30
CA VAL A 36 -50.07 -24.69 9.27
C VAL A 36 -48.93 -25.30 8.42
N LEU A 37 -48.43 -26.48 8.87
CA LEU A 37 -47.66 -27.53 8.16
C LEU A 37 -46.29 -27.24 7.51
N GLY A 38 -45.40 -28.21 7.71
CA GLY A 38 -44.33 -28.55 6.78
C GLY A 38 -44.21 -30.07 6.64
N LEU A 39 -43.09 -30.49 6.04
CA LEU A 39 -42.49 -31.84 6.04
C LEU A 39 -42.99 -32.89 5.01
N ALA A 40 -41.99 -33.63 4.52
CA ALA A 40 -42.03 -34.94 3.85
C ALA A 40 -42.63 -35.03 2.44
N LEU A 41 -42.25 -35.95 1.55
CA LEU A 41 -41.05 -36.75 1.23
C LEU A 41 -41.53 -37.73 0.13
N LEU A 42 -40.61 -38.25 -0.67
CA LEU A 42 -40.67 -39.57 -1.37
C LEU A 42 -41.38 -39.75 -2.75
N LEU A 43 -40.61 -40.45 -3.59
CA LEU A 43 -40.94 -41.35 -4.72
C LEU A 43 -41.53 -40.70 -5.99
N SER A 44 -40.81 -40.59 -7.12
CA SER A 44 -40.11 -41.62 -7.94
C SER A 44 -41.06 -42.57 -8.67
N LEU A 45 -41.10 -42.51 -10.02
CA LEU A 45 -40.68 -43.61 -10.91
C LEU A 45 -41.11 -43.43 -12.41
N MET A 46 -40.29 -44.03 -13.30
CA MET A 46 -40.55 -44.49 -14.69
C MET A 46 -40.32 -43.55 -15.90
N ARG A 47 -39.50 -44.08 -16.82
CA ARG A 47 -39.09 -43.67 -18.20
C ARG A 47 -40.06 -44.33 -19.23
N PRO A 48 -39.79 -44.60 -20.56
CA PRO A 48 -38.60 -44.34 -21.41
C PRO A 48 -38.81 -44.01 -22.91
N GLY A 49 -37.69 -43.78 -23.63
CA GLY A 49 -37.52 -43.89 -25.09
C GLY A 49 -36.53 -42.84 -25.66
N CYS A 50 -35.68 -43.10 -26.67
CA CYS A 50 -35.22 -44.34 -27.31
C CYS A 50 -33.91 -44.03 -28.10
N GLY A 51 -32.99 -44.97 -28.37
CA GLY A 51 -31.80 -44.71 -29.22
C GLY A 51 -30.59 -45.65 -29.04
N THR A 52 -30.47 -46.63 -29.94
CA THR A 52 -29.41 -47.63 -30.21
C THR A 52 -27.93 -47.17 -30.10
N GLY A 53 -26.93 -48.03 -29.80
CA GLY A 53 -26.94 -49.47 -29.49
C GLY A 53 -25.53 -50.14 -29.64
N ALA A 54 -25.38 -51.39 -29.14
CA ALA A 54 -24.22 -52.33 -29.30
C ALA A 54 -22.83 -51.85 -28.80
N ALA A 55 -21.83 -52.66 -28.41
CA ALA A 55 -21.67 -54.09 -28.03
C ALA A 55 -20.21 -54.24 -27.48
N ASP A 56 -19.78 -55.23 -26.68
CA ASP A 56 -20.40 -56.19 -25.74
C ASP A 56 -19.26 -56.73 -24.82
N GLY A 57 -19.56 -57.47 -23.72
CA GLY A 57 -18.50 -57.97 -22.82
C GLY A 57 -18.92 -58.42 -21.40
N GLU A 58 -19.48 -59.62 -21.32
CA GLU A 58 -19.69 -60.47 -20.12
C GLU A 58 -18.41 -60.69 -19.24
N HIS A 59 -18.39 -61.18 -17.99
CA HIS A 59 -19.34 -61.69 -16.99
C HIS A 59 -18.64 -61.53 -15.60
N ARG A 60 -19.15 -60.82 -14.58
CA ARG A 60 -20.01 -61.28 -13.45
C ARG A 60 -19.64 -62.68 -12.87
N ILE A 61 -19.34 -62.85 -11.57
CA ILE A 61 -20.31 -63.15 -10.47
C ILE A 61 -19.62 -63.27 -9.07
N ARG A 62 -20.25 -62.67 -8.02
CA ARG A 62 -20.52 -63.10 -6.59
C ARG A 62 -19.57 -64.07 -5.82
N LEU A 63 -19.48 -64.15 -4.48
CA LEU A 63 -19.99 -63.40 -3.29
C LEU A 63 -19.30 -63.91 -1.99
N ARG A 64 -19.13 -63.01 -1.00
CA ARG A 64 -19.20 -63.19 0.49
C ARG A 64 -18.30 -64.17 1.30
N HIS A 65 -17.92 -63.63 2.47
CA HIS A 65 -17.67 -64.24 3.80
C HIS A 65 -16.27 -64.80 4.14
N GLY A 66 -15.44 -63.92 4.73
CA GLY A 66 -15.10 -63.98 6.17
C GLY A 66 -14.13 -65.06 6.66
N ALA A 67 -12.89 -64.65 6.94
CA ALA A 67 -12.02 -65.28 7.94
C ALA A 67 -11.02 -64.25 8.50
N GLN A 68 -10.62 -64.43 9.76
CA GLN A 68 -9.55 -63.64 10.40
C GLN A 68 -8.17 -64.14 9.92
N SER A 69 -7.19 -63.25 9.76
CA SER A 69 -5.91 -63.33 10.48
C SER A 69 -4.87 -62.32 9.96
N SER A 70 -4.20 -61.71 10.93
CA SER A 70 -2.89 -61.05 10.87
C SER A 70 -2.00 -61.28 9.63
N GLN A 71 -1.73 -60.19 8.89
CA GLN A 71 -0.37 -59.89 8.43
C GLN A 71 -0.06 -58.40 8.62
N GLN A 72 1.09 -58.13 9.24
CA GLN A 72 1.61 -56.77 9.43
C GLN A 72 2.11 -56.24 8.08
N GLN A 73 1.50 -55.18 7.55
CA GLN A 73 2.19 -54.38 6.54
C GLN A 73 3.12 -53.39 7.23
N GLN A 74 4.41 -53.52 6.93
CA GLN A 74 5.46 -52.64 7.40
C GLN A 74 5.25 -51.24 6.83
N GLN A 75 4.75 -50.30 7.64
CA GLN A 75 5.06 -48.90 7.42
C GLN A 75 6.57 -48.72 7.60
N GLN A 76 7.26 -48.28 6.55
CA GLN A 76 8.64 -47.82 6.67
C GLN A 76 8.65 -46.54 7.50
N GLN A 77 8.81 -46.69 8.81
CA GLN A 77 9.13 -45.59 9.70
C GLN A 77 10.53 -45.09 9.33
N GLN A 78 10.62 -43.89 8.76
CA GLN A 78 11.88 -43.14 8.81
C GLN A 78 12.22 -42.90 10.29
N PRO A 79 13.44 -43.18 10.75
CA PRO A 79 13.80 -42.92 12.13
C PRO A 79 13.79 -41.41 12.37
N ALA A 80 12.92 -40.96 13.28
CA ALA A 80 13.01 -39.62 13.84
C ALA A 80 14.36 -39.52 14.57
N LEU A 81 15.29 -38.75 14.01
CA LEU A 81 16.55 -38.39 14.64
C LEU A 81 16.24 -37.54 15.88
N ALA A 82 16.17 -38.20 17.04
CA ALA A 82 16.04 -37.54 18.32
C ALA A 82 17.31 -36.71 18.57
N LEU A 83 17.20 -35.40 18.40
CA LEU A 83 18.24 -34.44 18.78
C LEU A 83 18.33 -34.31 20.30
N THR A 84 18.85 -35.36 20.96
CA THR A 84 19.22 -35.34 22.38
C THR A 84 20.63 -34.77 22.57
N GLY A 85 21.00 -33.78 21.77
CA GLY A 85 22.22 -32.99 21.94
C GLY A 85 21.85 -31.67 22.59
N SER A 86 22.32 -31.44 23.82
CA SER A 86 22.29 -30.12 24.43
C SER A 86 23.13 -29.18 23.57
N PHE A 87 22.47 -28.25 22.87
CA PHE A 87 23.14 -27.25 22.06
C PHE A 87 23.75 -26.20 22.99
N GLU A 88 24.97 -26.45 23.46
CA GLU A 88 25.79 -25.38 24.02
C GLU A 88 26.08 -24.38 22.90
N LEU A 89 25.74 -23.11 23.13
CA LEU A 89 26.16 -22.03 22.25
C LEU A 89 27.70 -22.03 22.20
N PRO A 90 28.33 -21.94 21.01
CA PRO A 90 29.76 -21.82 20.93
C PRO A 90 30.21 -20.60 21.76
N PRO A 91 31.35 -20.68 22.47
CA PRO A 91 31.84 -19.55 23.25
C PRO A 91 32.03 -18.33 22.34
N PRO A 92 31.82 -17.10 22.86
CA PRO A 92 31.99 -15.90 22.06
C PRO A 92 33.38 -15.87 21.44
N VAL A 93 33.42 -15.79 20.11
CA VAL A 93 34.67 -15.78 19.35
C VAL A 93 35.48 -14.55 19.77
N THR A 94 36.63 -14.78 20.40
CA THR A 94 37.57 -13.71 20.69
C THR A 94 38.11 -13.13 19.38
N LEU A 95 38.18 -11.80 19.29
CA LEU A 95 38.55 -11.07 18.07
C LEU A 95 40.02 -11.24 17.65
N ASP A 96 40.78 -12.09 18.34
CA ASP A 96 42.21 -12.33 18.14
C ASP A 96 42.52 -13.50 17.16
N ALA A 97 41.49 -14.07 16.51
CA ALA A 97 41.72 -15.01 15.42
C ALA A 97 42.42 -14.30 14.24
N PRO A 98 43.57 -14.80 13.73
CA PRO A 98 44.24 -14.17 12.61
C PRO A 98 43.29 -14.15 11.40
N ALA A 99 43.16 -12.98 10.76
CA ALA A 99 42.30 -12.82 9.60
C ALA A 99 42.59 -13.93 8.57
N GLY A 100 41.55 -14.67 8.18
CA GLY A 100 41.66 -15.71 7.17
C GLY A 100 42.19 -15.13 5.85
N PRO A 101 42.70 -15.97 4.93
CA PRO A 101 43.19 -15.51 3.64
C PRO A 101 42.12 -14.65 2.96
N PRO A 102 42.48 -13.48 2.41
CA PRO A 102 41.51 -12.54 1.87
C PRO A 102 40.68 -13.19 0.75
N VAL A 103 39.38 -12.96 0.78
CA VAL A 103 38.44 -13.50 -0.21
C VAL A 103 38.83 -12.97 -1.60
N ASP A 104 39.09 -13.86 -2.55
CA ASP A 104 39.35 -13.46 -3.93
C ASP A 104 38.05 -12.97 -4.58
N LEU A 105 37.83 -11.65 -4.51
CA LEU A 105 36.64 -11.00 -5.06
C LEU A 105 36.47 -11.22 -6.57
N ARG A 106 37.51 -11.64 -7.31
CA ARG A 106 37.37 -12.04 -8.72
C ARG A 106 36.48 -13.26 -8.88
N LEU A 107 36.37 -14.11 -7.86
CA LEU A 107 35.49 -15.29 -7.84
C LEU A 107 34.06 -14.96 -7.38
N ALA A 108 33.74 -13.73 -6.99
CA ALA A 108 32.40 -13.35 -6.53
C ALA A 108 31.31 -13.66 -7.57
N HIS A 109 31.63 -13.55 -8.87
CA HIS A 109 30.72 -13.91 -9.97
C HIS A 109 30.28 -15.39 -9.97
N LEU A 110 31.04 -16.30 -9.34
CA LEU A 110 30.66 -17.71 -9.15
C LEU A 110 29.71 -17.90 -7.97
N LEU A 111 29.73 -16.98 -7.00
CA LEU A 111 28.87 -16.99 -5.82
C LEU A 111 27.53 -16.28 -6.07
N LEU A 112 27.49 -15.26 -6.93
CA LEU A 112 26.27 -14.50 -7.22
C LEU A 112 25.09 -15.39 -7.66
N PRO A 113 25.22 -16.34 -8.62
CA PRO A 113 24.12 -17.23 -9.00
C PRO A 113 23.63 -18.16 -7.87
N LEU A 114 24.45 -18.39 -6.86
CA LEU A 114 24.15 -19.21 -5.68
C LEU A 114 23.61 -18.37 -4.51
N THR A 115 23.67 -17.04 -4.61
CA THR A 115 23.29 -16.12 -3.53
C THR A 115 21.81 -15.75 -3.66
N ASN A 116 21.00 -16.15 -2.68
CA ASN A 116 19.60 -15.73 -2.62
C ASN A 116 19.48 -14.26 -2.18
N LEU A 117 19.70 -13.33 -3.10
CA LEU A 117 19.57 -11.90 -2.82
C LEU A 117 18.12 -11.46 -2.55
N SER A 118 17.11 -12.33 -2.76
CA SER A 118 15.71 -11.97 -2.46
C SER A 118 15.44 -11.78 -0.96
N SER A 119 16.18 -12.49 -0.08
CA SER A 119 15.97 -12.48 1.37
C SER A 119 16.63 -11.33 2.12
N LEU A 120 17.40 -10.48 1.43
CA LEU A 120 17.93 -9.25 2.02
C LEU A 120 16.83 -8.17 2.02
N SER A 121 16.42 -7.76 3.22
CA SER A 121 15.48 -6.66 3.43
C SER A 121 16.20 -5.31 3.36
N THR A 122 15.46 -4.25 3.04
CA THR A 122 16.03 -2.88 3.04
C THR A 122 16.53 -2.48 4.42
N ALA A 123 15.83 -2.87 5.49
CA ALA A 123 16.30 -2.68 6.85
C ALA A 123 17.66 -3.35 7.10
N ALA A 124 17.87 -4.60 6.67
CA ALA A 124 19.15 -5.30 6.85
C ALA A 124 20.30 -4.66 6.05
N LEU A 125 20.01 -4.14 4.84
CA LEU A 125 21.00 -3.41 4.05
C LEU A 125 21.43 -2.11 4.71
N LEU A 126 20.46 -1.27 5.11
CA LEU A 126 20.74 0.06 5.66
C LEU A 126 21.28 0.01 7.09
N ASP A 127 20.91 -0.98 7.90
CA ASP A 127 21.43 -1.16 9.26
C ASP A 127 22.87 -1.66 9.30
N SER A 128 23.34 -2.30 8.23
CA SER A 128 24.72 -2.82 8.16
C SER A 128 25.78 -1.71 8.28
N HIS A 129 25.39 -0.45 8.09
CA HIS A 129 26.25 0.71 8.25
C HIS A 129 25.55 1.87 9.01
N PRO A 130 25.64 1.91 10.35
CA PRO A 130 25.10 3.01 11.14
C PRO A 130 25.67 4.37 10.70
N GLY A 131 24.79 5.31 10.33
CA GLY A 131 25.18 6.63 9.82
C GLY A 131 25.19 6.75 8.30
N ILE A 132 24.79 5.72 7.55
CA ILE A 132 24.58 5.80 6.09
C ILE A 132 23.66 6.98 5.73
N THR A 133 24.09 7.82 4.78
CA THR A 133 23.28 8.93 4.30
C THR A 133 22.16 8.44 3.37
N PRO A 134 21.06 9.20 3.18
CA PRO A 134 20.00 8.83 2.22
C PRO A 134 20.51 8.67 0.78
N ALA A 135 21.51 9.46 0.39
CA ALA A 135 22.18 9.34 -0.90
C ALA A 135 22.94 8.00 -1.05
N GLU A 136 23.73 7.60 -0.05
CA GLU A 136 24.44 6.31 -0.04
C GLU A 136 23.45 5.13 0.06
N GLY A 137 22.43 5.25 0.93
CA GLY A 137 21.38 4.23 1.07
C GLY A 137 20.64 3.98 -0.23
N ARG A 138 20.38 5.03 -1.02
CA ARG A 138 19.82 4.90 -2.38
C ARG A 138 20.75 4.13 -3.32
N GLU A 139 22.06 4.36 -3.27
CA GLU A 139 23.02 3.62 -4.11
C GLU A 139 23.20 2.17 -3.64
N VAL A 140 23.18 1.89 -2.33
CA VAL A 140 23.17 0.52 -1.79
C VAL A 140 21.93 -0.26 -2.24
N VAL A 141 20.75 0.37 -2.21
CA VAL A 141 19.49 -0.25 -2.68
C VAL A 141 19.49 -0.50 -4.19
N ARG A 142 20.10 0.39 -4.99
CA ARG A 142 20.29 0.18 -6.45
C ARG A 142 21.28 -0.96 -6.72
N LEU A 143 22.42 -0.97 -6.04
CA LEU A 143 23.39 -2.05 -6.12
C LEU A 143 22.77 -3.40 -5.75
N HIS A 144 21.88 -3.45 -4.76
CA HIS A 144 21.13 -4.67 -4.44
C HIS A 144 20.26 -5.15 -5.60
N GLN A 145 19.55 -4.24 -6.28
CA GLN A 145 18.78 -4.55 -7.48
C GLN A 145 19.66 -5.06 -8.63
N ASP A 146 20.80 -4.43 -8.89
CA ASP A 146 21.72 -4.82 -9.97
C ASP A 146 22.34 -6.21 -9.72
N LEU A 147 22.75 -6.48 -8.47
CA LEU A 147 23.24 -7.79 -8.05
C LEU A 147 22.13 -8.85 -8.13
N TYR A 148 20.90 -8.50 -7.75
CA TYR A 148 19.72 -9.39 -7.86
C TYR A 148 19.45 -9.77 -9.32
N CYS A 149 19.51 -8.82 -10.26
CA CYS A 149 19.36 -9.11 -11.68
C CYS A 149 20.50 -9.97 -12.23
N SER A 150 21.73 -9.67 -11.82
CA SER A 150 22.92 -10.45 -12.20
C SER A 150 22.82 -11.91 -11.74
N ALA A 151 22.35 -12.15 -10.52
CA ALA A 151 22.09 -13.50 -9.97
C ALA A 151 20.93 -14.22 -10.68
N ARG A 152 19.94 -13.48 -11.21
CA ARG A 152 18.74 -14.06 -11.83
C ARG A 152 18.83 -14.36 -13.33
N MET A 153 19.92 -14.03 -14.03
CA MET A 153 20.03 -14.19 -15.50
C MET A 153 19.70 -15.59 -16.05
N HIS A 154 19.74 -16.64 -15.20
CA HIS A 154 19.42 -18.03 -15.58
C HIS A 154 18.32 -18.68 -14.72
N LEU A 155 17.64 -17.90 -13.87
CA LEU A 155 16.56 -18.41 -13.01
C LEU A 155 15.20 -18.24 -13.70
N PRO A 156 14.23 -19.14 -13.45
CA PRO A 156 12.87 -18.99 -13.96
C PRO A 156 12.18 -17.75 -13.39
N ASP A 157 11.05 -17.39 -13.99
CA ASP A 157 10.19 -16.30 -13.53
C ASP A 157 9.68 -16.51 -12.08
N PRO A 158 9.29 -15.44 -11.36
CA PRO A 158 8.69 -15.61 -10.03
C PRO A 158 7.50 -16.61 -10.06
N PRO A 159 7.41 -17.57 -9.13
CA PRO A 159 6.30 -18.52 -9.09
C PRO A 159 4.94 -17.81 -8.97
N GLY A 160 3.95 -18.24 -9.75
CA GLY A 160 2.62 -17.64 -9.76
C GLY A 160 2.56 -16.23 -10.39
N SER A 161 3.58 -15.83 -11.15
CA SER A 161 3.60 -14.59 -11.92
C SER A 161 3.28 -14.79 -13.40
N ALA A 162 2.90 -13.70 -14.07
CA ALA A 162 2.78 -13.63 -15.52
C ALA A 162 3.49 -12.39 -16.06
N ARG A 163 4.06 -12.52 -17.26
CA ARG A 163 4.64 -11.39 -18.01
C ARG A 163 3.55 -10.69 -18.82
N THR A 164 3.44 -9.38 -18.67
CA THR A 164 2.55 -8.52 -19.46
C THR A 164 3.38 -7.47 -20.19
N LEU A 165 3.24 -7.37 -21.51
CA LEU A 165 3.99 -6.41 -22.33
C LEU A 165 3.17 -5.13 -22.57
N PHE A 166 3.79 -3.99 -22.25
CA PHE A 166 3.29 -2.63 -22.49
C PHE A 166 4.30 -1.88 -23.35
N SER A 167 4.08 -1.80 -24.66
CA SER A 167 5.04 -1.27 -25.64
C SER A 167 6.41 -1.96 -25.54
N ASN A 168 7.42 -1.29 -24.98
CA ASN A 168 8.77 -1.82 -24.74
C ASN A 168 9.04 -2.19 -23.27
N VAL A 169 8.03 -2.13 -22.40
CA VAL A 169 8.11 -2.47 -20.97
C VAL A 169 7.53 -3.85 -20.71
N THR A 170 8.32 -4.76 -20.14
CA THR A 170 7.83 -6.06 -19.63
C THR A 170 7.51 -5.95 -18.14
N LEU A 171 6.24 -5.98 -17.77
CA LEU A 171 5.78 -5.95 -16.38
C LEU A 171 5.48 -7.38 -15.89
N PHE A 172 6.04 -7.74 -14.73
CA PHE A 172 5.65 -8.94 -14.01
C PHE A 172 4.53 -8.60 -13.03
N VAL A 173 3.45 -9.38 -13.11
CA VAL A 173 2.25 -9.24 -12.28
C VAL A 173 1.82 -10.62 -11.78
N TYR A 174 0.84 -10.71 -10.88
CA TYR A 174 0.30 -12.01 -10.47
C TYR A 174 -0.40 -12.71 -11.65
N GLU A 175 -0.35 -14.05 -11.68
CA GLU A 175 -1.02 -14.85 -12.72
C GLU A 175 -2.55 -14.84 -12.55
N LYS A 176 -3.06 -14.64 -11.33
CA LYS A 176 -4.49 -14.65 -10.97
C LYS A 176 -4.70 -14.20 -9.53
N GLY A 177 -5.92 -13.77 -9.21
CA GLY A 177 -6.34 -13.53 -7.82
C GLY A 177 -5.82 -12.22 -7.25
N ASP A 178 -5.62 -11.24 -8.13
CA ASP A 178 -5.17 -9.90 -7.81
C ASP A 178 -5.78 -8.93 -8.81
N ILE A 179 -6.57 -7.98 -8.32
CA ILE A 179 -7.45 -7.14 -9.15
C ILE A 179 -6.63 -6.25 -10.09
N VAL A 180 -5.52 -5.71 -9.59
CA VAL A 180 -4.60 -4.86 -10.37
C VAL A 180 -3.95 -5.68 -11.49
N SER A 181 -3.41 -6.85 -11.15
CA SER A 181 -2.78 -7.77 -12.11
C SER A 181 -3.76 -8.28 -13.17
N ASP A 182 -4.99 -8.65 -12.76
CA ASP A 182 -6.01 -9.15 -13.68
C ASP A 182 -6.52 -8.03 -14.62
N SER A 183 -6.59 -6.77 -14.18
CA SER A 183 -6.84 -5.63 -15.07
C SER A 183 -5.68 -5.38 -16.05
N LEU A 184 -4.43 -5.39 -15.57
CA LEU A 184 -3.25 -5.16 -16.40
C LEU A 184 -3.08 -6.22 -17.49
N ARG A 185 -3.36 -7.49 -17.17
CA ARG A 185 -3.39 -8.63 -18.12
C ARG A 185 -4.63 -8.63 -19.01
N GLY A 186 -5.72 -8.02 -18.56
CA GLY A 186 -7.04 -8.06 -19.17
C GLY A 186 -7.19 -7.14 -20.39
N ALA A 187 -8.44 -6.93 -20.80
CA ALA A 187 -8.78 -6.10 -21.96
C ALA A 187 -8.54 -4.59 -21.72
N SER A 188 -8.58 -4.13 -20.46
CA SER A 188 -8.32 -2.75 -20.06
C SER A 188 -6.85 -2.35 -20.27
N ARG A 189 -5.91 -3.29 -20.17
CA ARG A 189 -4.45 -3.07 -20.34
C ARG A 189 -3.95 -1.87 -19.54
N GLY A 190 -4.44 -1.71 -18.31
CA GLY A 190 -4.14 -0.56 -17.48
C GLY A 190 -4.83 -0.61 -16.12
N TRP A 191 -4.41 0.30 -15.26
CA TRP A 191 -4.97 0.57 -13.94
C TRP A 191 -4.92 2.09 -13.71
N GLU A 192 -5.92 2.65 -13.01
CA GLU A 192 -5.94 4.05 -12.55
C GLU A 192 -5.49 5.08 -13.61
N ALA A 193 -6.14 5.04 -14.77
CA ALA A 193 -5.73 5.86 -15.91
C ALA A 193 -5.81 7.38 -15.62
N ALA A 194 -6.73 7.83 -14.75
CA ALA A 194 -6.85 9.24 -14.40
C ALA A 194 -5.69 9.70 -13.51
N GLU A 195 -5.34 8.88 -12.52
CA GLU A 195 -4.24 9.09 -11.57
C GLU A 195 -2.89 9.05 -12.30
N ILE A 196 -2.72 8.15 -13.28
CA ILE A 196 -1.54 8.13 -14.16
C ILE A 196 -1.45 9.45 -14.97
N GLN A 197 -2.56 10.02 -15.46
CA GLN A 197 -2.52 11.34 -16.10
C GLN A 197 -2.17 12.47 -15.12
N GLN A 198 -2.69 12.45 -13.89
CA GLN A 198 -2.32 13.40 -12.84
C GLN A 198 -0.83 13.28 -12.47
N MET A 199 -0.30 12.06 -12.40
CA MET A 199 1.11 11.79 -12.18
C MET A 199 1.98 12.35 -13.31
N LEU A 200 1.64 12.06 -14.57
CA LEU A 200 2.37 12.57 -15.74
C LEU A 200 2.31 14.10 -15.84
N TYR A 201 1.19 14.72 -15.44
CA TYR A 201 1.05 16.17 -15.29
C TYR A 201 2.03 16.70 -14.23
N ALA A 202 1.97 16.19 -13.00
CA ALA A 202 2.78 16.67 -11.88
C ALA A 202 4.30 16.48 -12.13
N ILE A 203 4.69 15.33 -12.68
CA ILE A 203 6.09 15.02 -13.04
C ILE A 203 6.64 16.01 -14.09
N ARG A 204 5.79 16.53 -14.98
CA ARG A 204 6.15 17.50 -16.04
C ARG A 204 5.86 18.96 -15.68
N ALA A 205 5.26 19.22 -14.53
CA ALA A 205 4.87 20.57 -14.12
C ALA A 205 6.11 21.46 -13.85
N PRO A 206 6.18 22.68 -14.41
CA PRO A 206 7.22 23.64 -14.05
C PRO A 206 7.12 24.04 -12.58
N VAL A 207 8.27 24.05 -11.90
CA VAL A 207 8.42 24.44 -10.50
C VAL A 207 9.50 25.52 -10.36
N PRO A 208 9.45 26.38 -9.34
CA PRO A 208 10.50 27.35 -9.08
C PRO A 208 11.80 26.65 -8.66
N ALA A 209 12.93 27.35 -8.79
CA ALA A 209 14.23 26.84 -8.32
C ALA A 209 14.33 26.76 -6.79
N SER A 210 13.56 27.57 -6.07
CA SER A 210 13.38 27.52 -4.62
C SER A 210 12.05 28.15 -4.21
N THR A 211 11.68 28.07 -2.93
CA THR A 211 10.55 28.80 -2.34
C THR A 211 10.88 30.26 -1.98
N SER A 212 11.98 30.82 -2.48
CA SER A 212 12.29 32.24 -2.29
C SER A 212 11.23 33.14 -2.94
N ALA A 213 10.97 34.30 -2.32
CA ALA A 213 10.02 35.27 -2.87
C ALA A 213 10.42 35.76 -4.28
N ALA A 214 11.73 35.76 -4.60
CA ALA A 214 12.23 36.16 -5.92
C ALA A 214 11.91 35.10 -7.00
N ASP A 215 12.11 33.82 -6.71
CA ASP A 215 11.78 32.73 -7.64
C ASP A 215 10.26 32.59 -7.82
N LEU A 216 9.51 32.73 -6.73
CA LEU A 216 8.04 32.66 -6.76
C LEU A 216 7.40 33.84 -7.53
N ALA A 217 8.02 35.02 -7.54
CA ALA A 217 7.47 36.21 -8.20
C ALA A 217 7.47 36.13 -9.74
N ASN A 218 8.12 35.14 -10.36
CA ASN A 218 8.14 34.98 -11.82
C ASN A 218 7.86 33.54 -12.29
N PRO A 219 6.59 33.08 -12.28
CA PRO A 219 6.20 31.77 -12.77
C PRO A 219 6.57 31.47 -14.22
N SER A 220 6.72 32.52 -15.06
CA SER A 220 7.10 32.34 -16.47
C SER A 220 8.55 31.87 -16.67
N ALA A 221 9.40 32.01 -15.64
CA ALA A 221 10.79 31.54 -15.66
C ALA A 221 10.97 30.12 -15.10
N TRP A 222 9.93 29.54 -14.50
CA TRP A 222 9.96 28.19 -13.93
C TRP A 222 10.16 27.13 -15.03
N LYS A 223 10.76 26.00 -14.66
CA LYS A 223 11.07 24.91 -15.60
C LYS A 223 10.65 23.59 -15.00
N ALA A 224 10.22 22.67 -15.87
CA ALA A 224 10.12 21.27 -15.48
C ALA A 224 11.53 20.76 -15.13
N PRO A 225 11.72 20.00 -14.05
CA PRO A 225 13.01 19.39 -13.75
C PRO A 225 13.41 18.43 -14.87
N ALA A 226 14.69 18.43 -15.27
CA ALA A 226 15.19 17.51 -16.31
C ALA A 226 15.20 16.03 -15.86
N SER A 227 15.16 15.79 -14.55
CA SER A 227 15.01 14.47 -13.95
C SER A 227 14.23 14.61 -12.63
N PRO A 228 12.89 14.67 -12.69
CA PRO A 228 12.03 14.80 -11.51
C PRO A 228 12.26 13.61 -10.56
N LEU A 229 12.25 13.86 -9.26
CA LEU A 229 12.13 12.81 -8.26
C LEU A 229 10.65 12.50 -8.00
N PHE A 230 10.24 11.28 -8.34
CA PHE A 230 8.95 10.71 -7.98
C PHE A 230 9.15 9.72 -6.83
N ILE A 231 8.23 9.72 -5.87
CA ILE A 231 8.19 8.74 -4.78
C ILE A 231 6.90 7.93 -4.93
N ASP A 232 7.02 6.62 -5.06
CA ASP A 232 5.92 5.68 -5.20
C ASP A 232 5.79 4.90 -3.88
N ILE A 233 4.80 5.22 -3.05
CA ILE A 233 4.58 4.57 -1.75
C ILE A 233 3.38 3.63 -1.86
N GLY A 234 3.63 2.35 -1.57
CA GLY A 234 2.76 1.25 -1.97
C GLY A 234 2.90 1.02 -3.48
N ALA A 235 4.12 0.72 -3.93
CA ALA A 235 4.40 0.54 -5.35
C ALA A 235 3.69 -0.70 -5.94
N ASN A 236 3.24 -1.66 -5.10
CA ASN A 236 2.51 -2.86 -5.50
C ASN A 236 3.33 -3.64 -6.57
N VAL A 237 2.71 -4.12 -7.66
CA VAL A 237 3.39 -4.72 -8.82
C VAL A 237 4.24 -3.73 -9.63
N GLY A 238 4.22 -2.44 -9.28
CA GLY A 238 5.08 -1.38 -9.82
C GLY A 238 4.50 -0.57 -10.97
N TRP A 239 3.17 -0.53 -11.14
CA TRP A 239 2.53 0.15 -12.27
C TRP A 239 2.87 1.66 -12.33
N PHE A 240 2.79 2.39 -11.22
CA PHE A 240 3.18 3.79 -11.15
C PHE A 240 4.70 3.95 -11.31
N THR A 241 5.50 3.15 -10.60
CA THR A 241 6.97 3.09 -10.72
C THR A 241 7.44 3.00 -12.17
N VAL A 242 6.93 2.06 -12.97
CA VAL A 242 7.38 1.90 -14.36
C VAL A 242 6.93 3.04 -15.26
N ASN A 243 5.70 3.54 -15.09
CA ASN A 243 5.19 4.66 -15.89
C ASN A 243 5.94 5.97 -15.58
N ALA A 244 6.23 6.26 -14.32
CA ALA A 244 7.02 7.42 -13.90
C ALA A 244 8.46 7.36 -14.43
N ALA A 245 9.12 6.19 -14.28
CA ALA A 245 10.49 5.99 -14.76
C ALA A 245 10.58 6.06 -16.29
N ALA A 246 9.61 5.47 -17.02
CA ALA A 246 9.51 5.58 -18.48
C ALA A 246 9.26 7.02 -18.95
N ALA A 247 8.52 7.82 -18.16
CA ALA A 247 8.34 9.26 -18.38
C ALA A 247 9.58 10.11 -18.04
N GLY A 248 10.68 9.49 -17.61
CA GLY A 248 11.98 10.15 -17.36
C GLY A 248 12.26 10.49 -15.89
N ALA A 249 11.34 10.23 -14.97
CA ALA A 249 11.58 10.46 -13.55
C ALA A 249 12.66 9.53 -12.97
N ARG A 250 13.31 9.96 -11.89
CA ARG A 250 13.98 9.07 -10.94
C ARG A 250 12.94 8.66 -9.91
N VAL A 251 12.88 7.38 -9.58
CA VAL A 251 11.83 6.84 -8.69
C VAL A 251 12.48 6.29 -7.42
N ALA A 252 11.95 6.69 -6.27
CA ALA A 252 12.10 5.95 -5.02
C ALA A 252 10.80 5.17 -4.77
N ALA A 253 10.84 3.85 -5.01
CA ALA A 253 9.69 2.98 -4.88
C ALA A 253 9.74 2.28 -3.51
N PHE A 254 8.64 2.35 -2.76
CA PHE A 254 8.49 1.75 -1.44
C PHE A 254 7.38 0.71 -1.50
N GLU A 255 7.74 -0.54 -1.21
CA GLU A 255 6.81 -1.66 -1.19
C GLU A 255 7.17 -2.58 -0.04
N ALA A 256 6.16 -3.05 0.70
CA ALA A 256 6.37 -3.83 1.91
C ALA A 256 6.18 -5.33 1.69
N MET A 257 5.33 -5.75 0.75
CA MET A 257 5.00 -7.16 0.57
C MET A 257 6.06 -7.89 -0.26
N SER A 258 6.69 -8.92 0.33
CA SER A 258 7.76 -9.71 -0.32
C SER A 258 7.38 -10.28 -1.70
N ALA A 259 6.11 -10.59 -1.94
CA ALA A 259 5.62 -11.06 -3.24
C ALA A 259 5.57 -9.92 -4.28
N ASN A 260 5.01 -8.76 -3.94
CA ASN A 260 5.03 -7.55 -4.76
C ASN A 260 6.47 -7.13 -5.09
N ILE A 261 7.36 -7.10 -4.09
CA ILE A 261 8.80 -6.85 -4.27
C ILE A 261 9.39 -7.86 -5.27
N GLY A 262 9.07 -9.15 -5.15
CA GLY A 262 9.56 -10.20 -6.04
C GLY A 262 9.15 -10.00 -7.51
N LEU A 263 7.93 -9.52 -7.75
CA LEU A 263 7.42 -9.14 -9.07
C LEU A 263 8.12 -7.89 -9.59
N LEU A 264 8.15 -6.80 -8.81
CA LEU A 264 8.76 -5.53 -9.21
C LEU A 264 10.26 -5.67 -9.45
N ARG A 265 10.99 -6.45 -8.62
CA ARG A 265 12.40 -6.76 -8.90
C ARG A 265 12.57 -7.48 -10.24
N ALA A 266 11.70 -8.43 -10.60
CA ALA A 266 11.75 -9.11 -11.90
C ALA A 266 11.42 -8.16 -13.07
N THR A 267 10.44 -7.26 -12.90
CA THR A 267 10.14 -6.14 -13.81
C THR A 267 11.37 -5.30 -14.07
N LEU A 268 12.07 -4.82 -13.03
CA LEU A 268 13.26 -3.99 -13.20
C LEU A 268 14.37 -4.73 -13.95
N CYS A 269 14.60 -6.02 -13.66
CA CYS A 269 15.57 -6.83 -14.39
C CYS A 269 15.24 -7.04 -15.87
N ALA A 270 13.96 -7.14 -16.22
CA ALA A 270 13.53 -7.24 -17.62
C ALA A 270 13.58 -5.89 -18.38
N ASN A 271 13.76 -4.77 -17.66
CA ASN A 271 13.83 -3.42 -18.25
C ASN A 271 15.03 -2.63 -17.69
N PRO A 272 16.29 -2.99 -18.05
CA PRO A 272 17.48 -2.32 -17.50
C PRO A 272 17.48 -0.79 -17.66
N TRP A 273 16.97 -0.30 -18.79
CA TRP A 273 16.82 1.13 -19.11
C TRP A 273 15.85 1.90 -18.17
N ILE A 274 14.92 1.19 -17.52
CA ILE A 274 14.09 1.70 -16.41
C ILE A 274 14.82 1.50 -15.07
N SER A 275 15.43 0.33 -14.86
CA SER A 275 16.11 -0.04 -13.60
C SER A 275 17.10 1.02 -13.12
N GLU A 276 17.88 1.59 -14.04
CA GLU A 276 18.83 2.67 -13.72
C GLU A 276 18.19 3.88 -13.01
N ARG A 277 16.91 4.16 -13.24
CA ARG A 277 16.17 5.30 -12.66
C ARG A 277 15.52 4.99 -11.31
N VAL A 278 15.33 3.72 -10.98
CA VAL A 278 14.55 3.26 -9.83
C VAL A 278 15.46 2.84 -8.67
N ALA A 279 15.09 3.20 -7.45
CA ALA A 279 15.58 2.59 -6.22
C ALA A 279 14.41 1.95 -5.49
N LEU A 280 14.45 0.62 -5.31
CA LEU A 280 13.35 -0.17 -4.75
C LEU A 280 13.61 -0.52 -3.27
N TYR A 281 12.98 0.23 -2.38
CA TYR A 281 13.00 0.02 -0.95
C TYR A 281 11.93 -1.02 -0.56
N GLY A 282 12.36 -2.26 -0.33
CA GLY A 282 11.58 -3.33 0.28
C GLY A 282 11.36 -3.09 1.77
N THR A 283 10.49 -2.13 2.11
CA THR A 283 10.10 -1.72 3.47
C THR A 283 8.77 -0.96 3.41
N GLY A 284 7.98 -1.03 4.47
CA GLY A 284 6.85 -0.13 4.67
C GLY A 284 7.30 1.20 5.28
N LEU A 285 6.40 2.19 5.28
CA LEU A 285 6.67 3.52 5.82
C LEU A 285 5.70 3.89 6.94
N GLY A 286 6.17 4.68 7.91
CA GLY A 286 5.39 5.06 9.08
C GLY A 286 6.10 6.05 10.00
N THR A 287 5.54 6.27 11.18
CA THR A 287 5.98 7.31 12.13
C THR A 287 7.33 7.02 12.80
N GLU A 288 7.68 5.75 12.94
CA GLU A 288 8.88 5.28 13.64
C GLU A 288 9.41 3.97 13.04
N ARG A 289 10.58 3.55 13.52
CA ARG A 289 11.24 2.34 13.06
C ARG A 289 10.74 1.14 13.87
N THR A 290 10.05 0.20 13.21
CA THR A 290 9.42 -0.94 13.89
C THR A 290 9.26 -2.14 12.95
N SER A 291 8.78 -3.27 13.48
CA SER A 291 8.36 -4.44 12.70
C SER A 291 6.85 -4.64 12.83
N CYS A 292 6.21 -4.96 11.71
CA CYS A 292 4.76 -5.16 11.62
C CYS A 292 4.46 -6.43 10.81
N VAL A 293 3.21 -6.90 10.85
CA VAL A 293 2.71 -7.95 9.94
C VAL A 293 1.98 -7.26 8.79
N ILE A 294 2.14 -7.77 7.57
CA ILE A 294 1.29 -7.39 6.43
C ILE A 294 0.32 -8.53 6.10
N ILE A 295 -0.93 -8.17 5.83
CA ILE A 295 -2.02 -9.11 5.49
C ILE A 295 -2.63 -8.72 4.14
N SER A 296 -3.30 -9.65 3.47
CA SER A 296 -4.12 -9.33 2.28
C SER A 296 -5.38 -10.19 2.25
N ASP A 297 -6.35 -9.82 1.40
CA ASP A 297 -7.40 -10.73 0.95
C ASP A 297 -6.79 -11.93 0.19
N SER A 298 -7.44 -13.09 0.28
CA SER A 298 -7.14 -14.28 -0.52
C SER A 298 -7.51 -14.11 -2.00
N ALA A 299 -8.45 -13.22 -2.31
CA ALA A 299 -8.91 -12.91 -3.67
C ALA A 299 -8.26 -11.64 -4.28
N ASN A 300 -7.54 -10.85 -3.48
CA ASN A 300 -6.74 -9.70 -3.92
C ASN A 300 -5.36 -9.81 -3.26
N VAL A 301 -4.46 -10.62 -3.83
CA VAL A 301 -3.26 -11.08 -3.09
C VAL A 301 -2.13 -10.05 -2.99
N GLY A 302 -2.08 -9.03 -3.86
CA GLY A 302 -1.09 -7.95 -3.81
C GLY A 302 -1.49 -6.74 -2.98
N ASP A 303 -2.76 -6.67 -2.55
CA ASP A 303 -3.38 -5.61 -1.74
C ASP A 303 -3.02 -5.77 -0.25
N GLY A 304 -2.07 -4.96 0.21
CA GLY A 304 -1.32 -5.21 1.44
C GLY A 304 -1.66 -4.26 2.60
N HIS A 305 -2.47 -4.73 3.56
CA HIS A 305 -2.82 -3.97 4.75
C HIS A 305 -1.80 -4.17 5.89
N VAL A 306 -1.27 -3.07 6.43
CA VAL A 306 -0.27 -3.08 7.51
C VAL A 306 -0.91 -3.25 8.89
N THR A 307 -0.36 -4.14 9.71
CA THR A 307 -0.81 -4.43 11.08
C THR A 307 0.37 -4.38 12.06
N CYS A 308 0.44 -3.30 12.85
CA CYS A 308 1.53 -3.06 13.81
C CYS A 308 1.06 -3.25 15.26
N GLY A 309 1.85 -3.93 16.09
CA GLY A 309 1.60 -4.06 17.55
C GLY A 309 0.33 -4.84 17.94
N GLN A 310 -0.36 -5.46 16.97
CA GLN A 310 -1.58 -6.22 17.18
C GLN A 310 -1.36 -7.71 16.87
N ASP A 311 -2.14 -8.56 17.53
CA ASP A 311 -2.20 -9.99 17.26
C ASP A 311 -2.85 -10.22 15.89
N ALA A 312 -2.04 -10.61 14.91
CA ALA A 312 -2.47 -10.81 13.53
C ALA A 312 -3.70 -11.74 13.43
N SER A 313 -3.82 -12.77 14.27
CA SER A 313 -4.97 -13.70 14.23
C SER A 313 -6.31 -12.99 14.52
N LYS A 314 -6.30 -12.00 15.42
CA LYS A 314 -7.48 -11.19 15.74
C LYS A 314 -7.82 -10.20 14.63
N VAL A 315 -6.79 -9.65 13.98
CA VAL A 315 -6.97 -8.72 12.86
C VAL A 315 -7.53 -9.43 11.64
N LEU A 316 -7.00 -10.62 11.30
CA LEU A 316 -7.57 -11.48 10.25
C LEU A 316 -9.04 -11.84 10.54
N ALA A 317 -9.36 -12.21 11.78
CA ALA A 317 -10.74 -12.50 12.20
C ALA A 317 -11.66 -11.27 12.11
N HIS A 318 -11.16 -10.08 12.46
CA HIS A 318 -11.90 -8.82 12.33
C HIS A 318 -12.18 -8.47 10.86
N TRP A 319 -11.18 -8.53 9.99
CA TRP A 319 -11.36 -8.28 8.55
C TRP A 319 -12.34 -9.25 7.90
N LYS A 320 -12.28 -10.53 8.28
CA LYS A 320 -13.27 -11.54 7.87
C LYS A 320 -14.67 -11.20 8.34
N GLN A 321 -14.84 -10.72 9.57
CA GLN A 321 -16.14 -10.28 10.08
C GLN A 321 -16.64 -9.00 9.38
N LYS A 322 -15.76 -8.03 9.11
CA LYS A 322 -16.09 -6.74 8.45
C LYS A 322 -16.50 -6.94 6.99
N THR A 323 -15.76 -7.76 6.25
CA THR A 323 -15.86 -7.85 4.78
C THR A 323 -16.51 -9.14 4.26
N GLY A 324 -16.60 -10.18 5.09
CA GLY A 324 -16.98 -11.54 4.65
C GLY A 324 -15.92 -12.28 3.84
N ARG A 325 -14.72 -11.68 3.62
CA ARG A 325 -13.62 -12.25 2.82
C ARG A 325 -12.57 -12.92 3.70
N GLU A 326 -11.83 -13.88 3.14
CA GLU A 326 -10.76 -14.59 3.87
C GLU A 326 -9.44 -13.83 3.74
N TYR A 327 -8.95 -13.24 4.84
CA TYR A 327 -7.64 -12.59 4.86
C TYR A 327 -6.54 -13.54 5.32
N VAL A 328 -5.31 -13.33 4.84
CA VAL A 328 -4.13 -14.16 5.14
C VAL A 328 -2.93 -13.28 5.50
N ALA A 329 -2.15 -13.67 6.52
CA ALA A 329 -0.87 -13.04 6.83
C ALA A 329 0.17 -13.37 5.75
N ARG A 330 0.77 -12.34 5.15
CA ARG A 330 1.75 -12.45 4.05
C ARG A 330 3.20 -12.37 4.52
N GLY A 331 3.44 -11.95 5.75
CA GLY A 331 4.75 -12.00 6.40
C GLY A 331 4.96 -10.85 7.39
N GLU A 332 6.13 -10.86 8.02
CA GLU A 332 6.65 -9.70 8.77
C GLU A 332 7.33 -8.72 7.81
N ILE A 333 7.17 -7.43 8.10
CA ILE A 333 7.74 -6.32 7.35
C ILE A 333 8.47 -5.36 8.30
N SER A 334 9.50 -4.70 7.78
CA SER A 334 10.09 -3.54 8.45
C SER A 334 9.31 -2.28 8.09
N ILE A 335 9.21 -1.34 9.05
CA ILE A 335 8.70 0.01 8.85
C ILE A 335 9.85 1.00 9.09
N MET A 336 9.96 2.02 8.24
CA MET A 336 10.92 3.12 8.38
C MET A 336 10.23 4.49 8.21
N ARG A 337 10.90 5.58 8.61
CA ARG A 337 10.44 6.95 8.34
C ARG A 337 10.92 7.40 6.97
N LEU A 338 10.04 8.05 6.19
CA LEU A 338 10.41 8.59 4.88
C LEU A 338 11.47 9.69 5.01
N ASP A 339 11.39 10.52 6.06
CA ASP A 339 12.37 11.59 6.36
C ASP A 339 13.74 11.10 6.85
N LYS A 340 13.97 9.77 6.85
CA LYS A 340 15.30 9.15 7.03
C LYS A 340 15.84 8.49 5.75
N LEU A 341 15.03 8.41 4.70
CA LEU A 341 15.36 7.75 3.44
C LEU A 341 15.40 8.72 2.26
N ILE A 342 14.85 9.94 2.41
CA ILE A 342 14.85 11.02 1.41
C ILE A 342 15.17 12.34 2.09
N ASP A 343 16.11 13.10 1.52
CA ASP A 343 16.73 14.33 2.05
C ASP A 343 16.82 15.46 1.02
N ARG A 344 15.81 15.57 0.15
CA ARG A 344 15.83 16.45 -1.02
C ARG A 344 14.45 16.76 -1.53
N ASP A 345 14.36 17.81 -2.34
CA ASP A 345 13.16 18.21 -3.04
C ASP A 345 12.60 17.07 -3.91
N VAL A 346 11.27 16.94 -3.88
CA VAL A 346 10.49 15.89 -4.54
C VAL A 346 9.49 16.56 -5.47
N GLN A 347 9.44 16.10 -6.73
CA GLN A 347 8.45 16.59 -7.67
C GLN A 347 7.06 16.10 -7.26
N MET A 348 6.90 14.79 -7.04
CA MET A 348 5.64 14.21 -6.63
C MET A 348 5.82 12.99 -5.71
N ILE A 349 4.92 12.85 -4.73
CA ILE A 349 4.70 11.61 -3.98
C ILE A 349 3.33 11.02 -4.39
N LYS A 350 3.28 9.70 -4.64
CA LYS A 350 2.06 8.88 -4.62
C LYS A 350 2.04 8.08 -3.33
N ILE A 351 0.89 7.98 -2.67
CA ILE A 351 0.69 7.17 -1.47
C ILE A 351 -0.64 6.44 -1.60
N ASP A 352 -0.59 5.12 -1.69
CA ASP A 352 -1.76 4.27 -1.49
C ASP A 352 -1.21 3.04 -0.77
N VAL A 353 -1.58 2.91 0.50
CA VAL A 353 -1.08 1.89 1.45
C VAL A 353 -2.22 1.41 2.35
N GLU A 354 -3.43 1.39 1.78
CA GLU A 354 -4.63 0.81 2.35
C GLU A 354 -4.97 1.34 3.76
N GLY A 355 -4.94 2.67 3.93
CA GLY A 355 -5.33 3.39 5.15
C GLY A 355 -4.19 3.81 6.08
N TYR A 356 -2.93 3.57 5.70
CA TYR A 356 -1.75 3.95 6.49
C TYR A 356 -1.14 5.31 6.06
N GLU A 357 -1.74 6.01 5.09
CA GLU A 357 -1.27 7.26 4.48
C GLU A 357 -1.01 8.37 5.52
N PRO A 358 -1.88 8.60 6.53
CA PRO A 358 -1.61 9.61 7.56
C PRO A 358 -0.36 9.27 8.40
N SER A 359 -0.05 7.98 8.59
CA SER A 359 1.13 7.51 9.33
C SER A 359 2.41 7.65 8.49
N VAL A 360 2.32 7.37 7.19
CA VAL A 360 3.41 7.62 6.23
C VAL A 360 3.78 9.11 6.21
N LEU A 361 2.79 10.00 6.08
CA LEU A 361 3.03 11.45 5.98
C LEU A 361 3.50 12.08 7.30
N LYS A 362 3.08 11.56 8.46
CA LYS A 362 3.70 11.89 9.76
C LYS A 362 5.16 11.42 9.83
N GLY A 363 5.47 10.25 9.25
CA GLY A 363 6.84 9.76 9.02
C GLY A 363 7.66 10.57 8.00
N ALA A 364 7.02 11.49 7.28
CA ALA A 364 7.63 12.39 6.30
C ALA A 364 7.70 13.85 6.78
N GLU A 365 7.32 14.16 8.02
CA GLU A 365 7.21 15.55 8.50
C GLU A 365 8.52 16.35 8.35
N GLY A 366 9.69 15.74 8.57
CA GLY A 366 10.98 16.38 8.28
C GLY A 366 11.14 16.75 6.81
N LEU A 367 10.82 15.81 5.91
CA LEU A 367 10.86 16.02 4.46
C LEU A 367 9.89 17.15 4.00
N LEU A 368 8.68 17.18 4.53
CA LEU A 368 7.65 18.16 4.17
C LEU A 368 7.94 19.61 4.64
N ARG A 369 8.74 19.72 5.72
CA ARG A 369 9.17 20.97 6.35
C ARG A 369 10.49 21.48 5.77
N ASP A 370 11.49 20.62 5.63
CA ASP A 370 12.87 20.99 5.32
C ASP A 370 13.17 20.98 3.81
N HIS A 371 12.29 20.37 3.00
CA HIS A 371 12.41 20.28 1.54
C HIS A 371 11.10 20.62 0.83
N ASN A 372 11.19 20.91 -0.47
CA ASN A 372 10.01 21.15 -1.30
C ASN A 372 9.46 19.83 -1.83
N VAL A 373 8.27 19.45 -1.37
CA VAL A 373 7.43 18.44 -2.03
C VAL A 373 6.30 19.18 -2.75
N TRP A 374 6.29 19.14 -4.09
CA TRP A 374 5.40 20.02 -4.87
C TRP A 374 3.99 19.47 -5.01
N PHE A 375 3.87 18.16 -5.26
CA PHE A 375 2.63 17.44 -5.49
C PHE A 375 2.54 16.18 -4.61
N ILE A 376 1.37 15.90 -4.04
CA ILE A 376 1.10 14.64 -3.32
C ILE A 376 -0.24 14.09 -3.80
N ALA A 377 -0.26 12.89 -4.37
CA ALA A 377 -1.48 12.09 -4.51
C ALA A 377 -1.52 11.08 -3.35
N ALA A 378 -2.61 11.04 -2.58
CA ALA A 378 -2.78 10.11 -1.47
C ALA A 378 -4.19 9.51 -1.49
N GLU A 379 -4.31 8.20 -1.25
CA GLU A 379 -5.61 7.59 -0.98
C GLU A 379 -6.20 8.15 0.33
N ALA A 380 -7.53 8.25 0.38
CA ALA A 380 -8.28 8.69 1.55
C ALA A 380 -9.63 7.95 1.66
N ASN A 381 -9.64 6.67 1.26
CA ASN A 381 -10.80 5.81 1.14
C ASN A 381 -11.68 5.79 2.39
N SER A 382 -12.95 6.19 2.28
CA SER A 382 -13.89 6.29 3.40
C SER A 382 -14.33 4.96 3.99
N ASP A 383 -14.20 3.84 3.25
CA ASP A 383 -14.43 2.49 3.78
C ASP A 383 -13.29 2.03 4.71
N ILE A 384 -12.13 2.69 4.67
CA ILE A 384 -10.90 2.33 5.39
C ILE A 384 -10.60 3.37 6.49
N ILE A 385 -10.48 4.65 6.12
CA ILE A 385 -10.17 5.76 7.03
C ILE A 385 -11.48 6.38 7.54
N LYS A 386 -11.64 6.49 8.86
CA LYS A 386 -12.87 7.03 9.47
C LYS A 386 -13.02 8.54 9.21
N PRO A 387 -14.24 9.10 9.19
CA PRO A 387 -14.45 10.54 8.94
C PRO A 387 -13.66 11.47 9.86
N GLU A 388 -13.52 11.14 11.15
CA GLU A 388 -12.71 11.93 12.08
C GLU A 388 -11.21 11.86 11.77
N GLU A 389 -10.72 10.73 11.26
CA GLU A 389 -9.33 10.53 10.85
C GLU A 389 -9.05 11.21 9.50
N GLN A 390 -10.01 11.19 8.57
CA GLN A 390 -9.98 11.96 7.31
C GLN A 390 -9.94 13.47 7.58
N ALA A 391 -10.76 13.99 8.50
CA ALA A 391 -10.78 15.40 8.84
C ALA A 391 -9.45 15.88 9.45
N GLU A 392 -8.83 15.08 10.32
CA GLU A 392 -7.48 15.37 10.84
C GLU A 392 -6.39 15.22 9.76
N PHE A 393 -6.56 14.30 8.80
CA PHE A 393 -5.63 14.16 7.67
C PHE A 393 -5.66 15.40 6.75
N LEU A 394 -6.85 15.91 6.42
CA LEU A 394 -7.01 17.15 5.67
C LEU A 394 -6.39 18.36 6.40
N LYS A 395 -6.57 18.47 7.72
CA LYS A 395 -5.93 19.52 8.54
C LYS A 395 -4.41 19.42 8.52
N PHE A 396 -3.86 18.20 8.60
CA PHE A 396 -2.42 17.98 8.49
C PHE A 396 -1.89 18.48 7.14
N LEU A 397 -2.57 18.14 6.03
CA LEU A 397 -2.20 18.62 4.70
C LEU A 397 -2.29 20.16 4.58
N ASP A 398 -3.33 20.79 5.13
CA ASP A 398 -3.45 22.26 5.17
C ASP A 398 -2.27 22.92 5.91
N ALA A 399 -1.90 22.34 7.07
CA ALA A 399 -0.83 22.81 7.94
C ALA A 399 0.57 22.62 7.34
N GLN A 400 0.80 21.53 6.59
CA GLN A 400 2.02 21.31 5.80
C GLN A 400 2.07 22.18 4.51
N GLY A 401 1.06 23.02 4.30
CA GLY A 401 1.04 24.04 3.27
C GLY A 401 0.55 23.54 1.91
N TYR A 402 -0.46 22.67 1.87
CA TYR A 402 -1.09 22.20 0.63
C TYR A 402 -2.53 22.69 0.46
N TYR A 403 -2.93 22.97 -0.78
CA TYR A 403 -4.34 22.92 -1.18
C TYR A 403 -4.69 21.48 -1.57
N VAL A 404 -5.90 21.03 -1.23
CA VAL A 404 -6.37 19.66 -1.42
C VAL A 404 -7.57 19.63 -2.37
N SER A 405 -7.60 18.67 -3.29
CA SER A 405 -8.69 18.41 -4.25
C SER A 405 -9.00 16.92 -4.30
N GLU A 406 -10.28 16.55 -4.43
CA GLU A 406 -10.72 15.17 -4.68
C GLU A 406 -10.67 14.79 -6.18
N ALA A 407 -10.24 15.71 -7.06
CA ALA A 407 -10.41 15.58 -8.51
C ALA A 407 -9.10 15.70 -9.31
N SER A 408 -8.25 16.68 -9.01
CA SER A 408 -7.00 16.88 -9.76
C SER A 408 -6.03 17.84 -9.07
N PHE A 409 -4.77 17.86 -9.52
CA PHE A 409 -3.81 18.89 -9.13
C PHE A 409 -4.14 20.31 -9.64
N THR A 410 -5.15 20.48 -10.49
CA THR A 410 -5.65 21.81 -10.90
C THR A 410 -6.91 22.23 -10.16
N GLY A 411 -7.46 21.36 -9.30
CA GLY A 411 -8.68 21.57 -8.52
C GLY A 411 -9.91 20.84 -9.13
N PRO A 412 -11.14 21.22 -8.72
CA PRO A 412 -11.46 22.24 -7.71
C PRO A 412 -10.90 21.88 -6.33
N PHE A 413 -10.45 22.87 -5.58
CA PHE A 413 -9.91 22.68 -4.23
C PHE A 413 -11.00 22.81 -3.17
N ILE A 414 -10.86 22.02 -2.11
CA ILE A 414 -11.63 22.16 -0.87
C ILE A 414 -11.25 23.49 -0.22
N ALA A 415 -12.22 24.23 0.32
CA ALA A 415 -11.94 25.51 0.97
C ALA A 415 -11.14 25.31 2.26
N VAL A 416 -10.08 26.11 2.46
CA VAL A 416 -9.22 26.03 3.65
C VAL A 416 -10.02 26.29 4.94
N ALA A 417 -11.00 27.19 4.88
CA ALA A 417 -11.92 27.44 5.99
C ALA A 417 -12.70 26.19 6.41
N ASP A 418 -13.16 25.38 5.46
CA ASP A 418 -13.94 24.17 5.72
C ASP A 418 -13.04 23.05 6.29
N ILE A 419 -11.81 22.92 5.79
CA ILE A 419 -10.79 22.02 6.38
C ILE A 419 -10.52 22.38 7.85
N ARG A 420 -10.23 23.66 8.12
CA ARG A 420 -9.91 24.16 9.47
C ARG A 420 -11.07 24.08 10.44
N ALA A 421 -12.31 24.21 9.96
CA ALA A 421 -13.51 24.00 10.76
C ALA A 421 -13.72 22.54 11.20
N GLY A 422 -12.94 21.59 10.66
CA GLY A 422 -13.16 20.16 10.84
C GLY A 422 -14.15 19.63 9.81
N TYR A 423 -13.69 19.58 8.55
CA TYR A 423 -14.43 19.13 7.37
C TYR A 423 -15.37 17.97 7.70
N SER A 424 -16.68 18.23 7.60
CA SER A 424 -17.75 17.36 8.11
C SER A 424 -18.57 16.68 7.01
N GLN A 425 -18.14 16.80 5.75
CA GLN A 425 -18.71 16.07 4.63
C GLN A 425 -17.93 14.77 4.41
N GLU A 426 -18.59 13.77 3.86
CA GLU A 426 -17.92 12.56 3.40
C GLU A 426 -17.10 12.89 2.13
N LEU A 427 -15.88 12.38 2.05
CA LEU A 427 -15.09 12.48 0.81
C LEU A 427 -15.78 11.66 -0.29
N THR A 428 -16.02 12.29 -1.42
CA THR A 428 -16.70 11.72 -2.58
C THR A 428 -15.74 11.03 -3.54
N GLY A 429 -14.45 11.39 -3.49
CA GLY A 429 -13.36 10.72 -4.19
C GLY A 429 -12.53 9.84 -3.27
N VAL A 430 -11.95 8.76 -3.83
CA VAL A 430 -11.01 7.87 -3.14
C VAL A 430 -9.62 8.50 -3.01
N ASN A 431 -9.23 9.36 -3.97
CA ASN A 431 -7.90 9.96 -4.07
C ASN A 431 -7.91 11.48 -3.77
N LEU A 432 -6.94 11.94 -2.98
CA LEU A 432 -6.66 13.34 -2.70
C LEU A 432 -5.44 13.82 -3.49
N PHE A 433 -5.63 14.86 -4.29
CA PHE A 433 -4.61 15.56 -5.05
C PHE A 433 -4.22 16.86 -4.36
N CYS A 434 -3.00 16.92 -3.84
CA CYS A 434 -2.49 18.01 -3.04
C CYS A 434 -1.40 18.81 -3.79
N VAL A 435 -1.47 20.14 -3.75
CA VAL A 435 -0.48 21.04 -4.38
C VAL A 435 0.05 22.04 -3.36
N LYS A 436 1.38 22.22 -3.30
CA LYS A 436 2.01 23.17 -2.37
C LYS A 436 1.47 24.59 -2.63
N LYS A 437 0.95 25.25 -1.59
CA LYS A 437 0.29 26.56 -1.67
C LYS A 437 1.15 27.60 -2.39
N ALA A 438 2.43 27.69 -2.00
CA ALA A 438 3.40 28.60 -2.64
C ALA A 438 3.48 28.45 -4.18
N LEU A 439 3.37 27.22 -4.71
CA LEU A 439 3.35 26.96 -6.14
C LEU A 439 2.05 27.47 -6.79
N ARG A 440 0.91 27.22 -6.14
CA ARG A 440 -0.42 27.60 -6.67
C ARG A 440 -0.69 29.09 -6.56
N ASP A 441 -0.40 29.70 -5.41
CA ASP A 441 -0.68 31.11 -5.11
C ASP A 441 0.05 32.05 -6.08
N ALA A 442 1.32 31.72 -6.39
CA ALA A 442 2.14 32.48 -7.33
C ALA A 442 1.63 32.43 -8.78
N VAL A 443 0.97 31.34 -9.20
CA VAL A 443 0.39 31.19 -10.56
C VAL A 443 -1.02 31.78 -10.66
N ALA A 444 -1.84 31.64 -9.60
CA ALA A 444 -3.27 31.92 -9.64
C ALA A 444 -3.71 33.19 -8.90
N GLY A 445 -2.84 33.83 -8.11
CA GLY A 445 -3.15 35.08 -7.42
C GLY A 445 -3.75 34.91 -6.02
N GLY A 446 -3.19 34.01 -5.21
CA GLY A 446 -3.63 33.74 -3.83
C GLY A 446 -4.65 32.61 -3.68
N GLU A 447 -5.29 32.52 -2.51
CA GLU A 447 -6.14 31.39 -2.14
C GLU A 447 -7.28 31.19 -3.15
N PRO A 448 -7.45 29.98 -3.71
CA PRO A 448 -8.59 29.68 -4.57
C PRO A 448 -9.90 29.98 -3.86
N GLN A 449 -10.87 30.57 -4.56
CA GLN A 449 -12.26 30.55 -4.09
C GLN A 449 -12.74 29.09 -4.08
N GLY A 450 -12.54 28.41 -2.95
CA GLY A 450 -12.87 27.01 -2.75
C GLY A 450 -14.33 26.77 -3.07
N ARG A 451 -14.61 25.67 -3.78
CA ARG A 451 -15.98 25.33 -4.12
C ARG A 451 -16.67 24.90 -2.82
N ARG A 452 -17.50 25.75 -2.22
CA ARG A 452 -18.51 25.27 -1.27
C ARG A 452 -19.35 24.26 -2.04
N LEU A 453 -19.15 22.97 -1.76
CA LEU A 453 -19.96 21.91 -2.35
C LEU A 453 -21.39 22.12 -1.84
N ALA A 454 -22.23 22.63 -2.73
CA ALA A 454 -23.63 22.88 -2.42
C ALA A 454 -24.27 21.54 -2.08
N ALA A 455 -24.91 21.45 -0.91
CA ALA A 455 -25.76 20.32 -0.56
C ALA A 455 -26.74 20.07 -1.70
N ALA A 456 -26.88 18.80 -2.11
CA ALA A 456 -27.52 18.41 -3.36
C ALA A 456 -28.93 19.02 -3.54
N ALA A 457 -29.02 20.08 -4.34
CA ALA A 457 -30.25 20.72 -4.79
C ALA A 457 -30.02 21.19 -6.24
N GLY A 458 -30.91 20.79 -7.14
CA GLY A 458 -30.64 20.86 -8.58
C GLY A 458 -30.94 22.20 -9.25
N GLY A 459 -30.27 22.43 -10.37
CA GLY A 459 -30.75 23.28 -11.48
C GLY A 459 -30.37 24.77 -11.42
N GLY A 460 -29.74 25.26 -12.49
CA GLY A 460 -29.53 26.69 -12.76
C GLY A 460 -28.05 27.07 -12.87
N GLY A 461 -27.57 27.38 -14.09
CA GLY A 461 -26.17 27.75 -14.35
C GLY A 461 -25.96 29.27 -14.47
N GLY A 462 -24.68 29.67 -14.64
CA GLY A 462 -24.35 31.07 -14.94
C GLY A 462 -22.86 31.43 -14.84
N GLY A 463 -22.13 31.29 -15.96
CA GLY A 463 -21.06 32.20 -16.43
C GLY A 463 -19.82 32.50 -15.55
N GLY A 464 -18.63 32.21 -16.09
CA GLY A 464 -17.35 32.65 -15.52
C GLY A 464 -16.13 32.49 -16.45
N ALA A 465 -16.31 32.61 -17.77
CA ALA A 465 -15.24 32.39 -18.73
C ALA A 465 -14.21 33.53 -18.75
N GLY A 466 -12.95 33.24 -18.41
CA GLY A 466 -11.87 34.22 -18.46
C GLY A 466 -10.44 33.66 -18.30
N SER A 467 -10.26 32.60 -17.50
CA SER A 467 -8.95 31.99 -17.22
C SER A 467 -8.62 30.73 -18.05
N ASP A 468 -9.63 30.05 -18.58
CA ASP A 468 -9.47 28.67 -19.11
C ASP A 468 -8.77 28.61 -20.47
N ALA A 469 -8.79 29.70 -21.24
CA ALA A 469 -8.23 29.77 -22.58
C ALA A 469 -6.71 29.57 -22.63
N VAL A 470 -5.98 29.96 -21.57
CA VAL A 470 -4.52 29.78 -21.49
C VAL A 470 -4.15 28.32 -21.22
N TRP A 471 -4.97 27.61 -20.45
CA TRP A 471 -4.77 26.20 -20.11
C TRP A 471 -5.16 25.26 -21.25
N ALA A 472 -6.29 25.53 -21.94
CA ALA A 472 -6.74 24.72 -23.08
C ALA A 472 -5.70 24.64 -24.20
N GLY A 473 -5.10 25.77 -24.59
CA GLY A 473 -4.06 25.79 -25.62
C GLY A 473 -2.76 25.07 -25.23
N TRP A 474 -2.53 24.79 -23.94
CA TRP A 474 -1.38 24.00 -23.48
C TRP A 474 -1.66 22.50 -23.54
N LEU A 475 -2.90 22.08 -23.24
CA LEU A 475 -3.35 20.67 -23.34
C LEU A 475 -3.23 20.13 -24.77
N GLU A 476 -3.64 20.90 -25.78
CA GLU A 476 -3.51 20.48 -27.19
C GLU A 476 -2.05 20.24 -27.61
N ARG A 477 -1.12 21.09 -27.14
CA ARG A 477 0.31 20.94 -27.42
C ARG A 477 0.96 19.80 -26.64
N ALA A 478 0.54 19.57 -25.39
CA ALA A 478 1.01 18.45 -24.58
C ALA A 478 0.50 17.10 -25.10
N ALA A 479 -0.74 17.03 -25.59
CA ALA A 479 -1.30 15.85 -26.23
C ALA A 479 -0.59 15.53 -27.56
N ALA A 480 -0.31 16.54 -28.39
CA ALA A 480 0.44 16.37 -29.63
C ALA A 480 1.88 15.85 -29.40
N ALA A 481 2.52 16.25 -28.29
CA ALA A 481 3.85 15.78 -27.90
C ALA A 481 3.86 14.43 -27.15
N ALA A 482 2.70 13.85 -26.84
CA ALA A 482 2.57 12.51 -26.26
C ALA A 482 2.21 11.43 -27.32
N ALA A 483 1.94 11.85 -28.55
CA ALA A 483 1.63 11.00 -29.70
C ALA A 483 2.83 10.83 -30.67
N ALA A 484 4.00 11.36 -30.30
CA ALA A 484 5.27 11.30 -31.02
C ALA A 484 6.37 10.78 -30.08
#